data_AF-A0A1A9AEW2-F1
#
_entry.id   AF-A0A1A9AEW2-F1
#
_cell.length_a   1.000
_cell.length_b   1.000
_cell.length_c   1.000
_cell.angle_alpha   90.00
_cell.angle_beta   90.00
_cell.angle_gamma   90.00
#
_symmetry.space_group_name_H-M   'P 1'
#
loop_
_entity.id
_entity.type
_entity.pdbx_description
1 polymer ?
#
loop_
_entity_poly.entity_id
_entity_poly.type
_entity_poly.pdbx_seq_one_letter_code
_entity_poly.pdbx_strand_id
1 'polypeptide(L)'
;MDGGSGYTTDLRNIPVDVFFFMITKDIKDLIHTYGHRNCGLRHEELCDKIKTIIVQKKPQILRHVDDTGRATFNREWDSKRVEFFNRLFEDEGFINVCFPKKYTKNPSLYEIKSKHIQFCKERDVRKAAVEANPVFSECVKYNKWINTETTLLTREILKKVSVSSLQTVKKYFSTKAHPEGHYPPDIYRHSKLDCTQYNSPTRSHPKIPVKKAPTDKLQPSVEPKNIPGSQGRDGSSPTDKDSGNANKKVQNKVNIVYNL
;
A
#
# COMPACT_ATOMS: atom_id res chain seq x y z
N MET A 1 -23.52 61.98 -23.70
CA MET A 1 -23.79 61.54 -22.32
C MET A 1 -23.13 60.20 -22.17
N ASP A 2 -22.06 60.19 -21.38
CA ASP A 2 -21.41 58.99 -20.88
C ASP A 2 -22.36 58.26 -19.92
N GLY A 3 -22.28 56.94 -19.86
CA GLY A 3 -23.22 56.15 -19.08
C GLY A 3 -23.08 54.65 -19.22
N GLY A 4 -21.84 54.16 -19.25
CA GLY A 4 -21.44 52.84 -18.74
C GLY A 4 -22.28 51.65 -19.17
N SER A 5 -21.75 50.90 -20.14
CA SER A 5 -21.93 49.44 -20.24
C SER A 5 -21.93 48.85 -18.83
N GLY A 6 -23.13 48.52 -18.32
CA GLY A 6 -23.32 47.85 -17.05
C GLY A 6 -22.64 46.50 -17.15
N TYR A 7 -21.39 46.43 -16.71
CA TYR A 7 -20.77 45.18 -16.34
C TYR A 7 -21.75 44.50 -15.40
N THR A 8 -22.41 43.45 -15.87
CA THR A 8 -23.23 42.58 -15.03
C THR A 8 -22.30 42.07 -13.94
N THR A 9 -22.45 42.66 -12.76
CA THR A 9 -21.90 42.20 -11.51
C THR A 9 -22.58 40.88 -11.18
N ASP A 10 -22.17 39.82 -11.86
CA ASP A 10 -22.61 38.45 -11.60
C ASP A 10 -21.89 37.91 -10.34
N LEU A 11 -21.89 38.72 -9.27
CA LEU A 11 -21.59 38.37 -7.89
C LEU A 11 -22.70 37.48 -7.29
N ARG A 12 -23.74 37.17 -8.07
CA ARG A 12 -24.98 36.60 -7.58
C ARG A 12 -24.91 35.11 -7.32
N ASN A 13 -24.05 34.33 -7.99
CA ASN A 13 -24.02 32.88 -7.77
C ASN A 13 -22.60 32.31 -7.86
N ILE A 14 -22.21 31.56 -6.82
CA ILE A 14 -21.00 30.75 -6.83
C ILE A 14 -21.43 29.28 -6.96
N PRO A 15 -20.94 28.54 -7.98
CA PRO A 15 -21.23 27.10 -8.08
C PRO A 15 -20.69 26.35 -6.87
N VAL A 16 -21.47 25.42 -6.32
CA VAL A 16 -21.02 24.64 -5.16
C VAL A 16 -19.77 23.79 -5.45
N ASP A 17 -19.55 23.44 -6.72
CA ASP A 17 -18.39 22.66 -7.16
C ASP A 17 -17.06 23.40 -6.90
N VAL A 18 -17.07 24.74 -6.88
CA VAL A 18 -15.91 25.55 -6.46
C VAL A 18 -15.57 25.30 -4.99
N PHE A 19 -16.59 25.17 -4.13
CA PHE A 19 -16.38 24.85 -2.73
C PHE A 19 -15.90 23.42 -2.53
N PHE A 20 -16.45 22.45 -3.27
CA PHE A 20 -15.96 21.07 -3.26
C PHE A 20 -14.49 20.98 -3.66
N PHE A 21 -14.09 21.67 -4.73
CA PHE A 21 -12.69 21.76 -5.13
C PHE A 21 -11.80 22.34 -4.00
N MET A 22 -12.24 23.42 -3.36
CA MET A 22 -11.53 24.09 -2.28
C MET A 22 -11.27 23.21 -1.04
N ILE A 23 -12.17 22.25 -0.75
CA ILE A 23 -12.06 21.39 0.45
C ILE A 23 -11.50 19.99 0.16
N THR A 24 -11.46 19.58 -1.11
CA THR A 24 -11.12 18.19 -1.49
C THR A 24 -9.74 17.76 -0.97
N LYS A 25 -8.70 18.57 -1.21
CA LYS A 25 -7.34 18.23 -0.79
C LYS A 25 -7.24 18.08 0.74
N ASP A 26 -7.76 19.05 1.48
CA ASP A 26 -7.71 19.03 2.94
C ASP A 26 -8.43 17.80 3.51
N ILE A 27 -9.56 17.41 2.93
CA ILE A 27 -10.28 16.20 3.38
C ILE A 27 -9.49 14.94 3.06
N LYS A 28 -8.86 14.83 1.88
CA LYS A 28 -7.99 13.70 1.54
C LYS A 28 -6.81 13.60 2.51
N ASP A 29 -6.17 14.73 2.82
CA ASP A 29 -5.07 14.80 3.79
C ASP A 29 -5.53 14.36 5.19
N LEU A 30 -6.76 14.72 5.61
CA LEU A 30 -7.35 14.20 6.83
C LEU A 30 -7.61 12.68 6.75
N ILE A 31 -8.15 12.16 5.66
CA ILE A 31 -8.37 10.71 5.49
C ILE A 31 -7.05 9.95 5.61
N HIS A 32 -5.97 10.42 4.98
CA HIS A 32 -4.64 9.84 5.13
C HIS A 32 -4.09 9.96 6.55
N THR A 33 -4.36 11.08 7.23
CA THR A 33 -3.93 11.30 8.62
C THR A 33 -4.64 10.36 9.58
N TYR A 34 -5.95 10.16 9.41
CA TYR A 34 -6.80 9.43 10.35
C TYR A 34 -7.12 8.00 9.92
N GLY A 35 -6.65 7.58 8.75
CA GLY A 35 -7.00 6.30 8.14
C GLY A 35 -5.80 5.48 7.71
N HIS A 36 -6.10 4.22 7.46
CA HIS A 36 -5.23 3.26 6.79
C HIS A 36 -6.12 2.31 6.01
N ARG A 37 -5.97 2.23 4.68
CA ARG A 37 -6.92 1.57 3.77
C ARG A 37 -7.27 0.14 4.19
N ASN A 38 -6.29 -0.60 4.72
CA ASN A 38 -6.47 -1.99 5.15
C ASN A 38 -6.91 -2.17 6.61
N CYS A 39 -6.83 -1.11 7.43
CA CYS A 39 -7.06 -1.19 8.89
C CYS A 39 -8.19 -0.30 9.39
N GLY A 40 -8.75 0.54 8.52
CA GLY A 40 -9.92 1.36 8.79
C GLY A 40 -9.60 2.83 9.04
N LEU A 41 -10.55 3.53 9.65
CA LEU A 41 -10.56 4.99 9.74
C LEU A 41 -11.02 5.43 11.14
N ARG A 42 -10.35 6.44 11.70
CA ARG A 42 -10.73 7.08 12.96
C ARG A 42 -11.86 8.08 12.72
N HIS A 43 -13.09 7.56 12.75
CA HIS A 43 -14.25 8.32 12.29
C HIS A 43 -14.59 9.55 13.15
N GLU A 44 -14.39 9.53 14.47
CA GLU A 44 -14.79 10.67 15.32
C GLU A 44 -13.97 11.93 14.99
N GLU A 45 -12.65 11.86 15.12
CA GLU A 45 -11.81 13.04 14.86
C GLU A 45 -11.84 13.45 13.39
N LEU A 46 -11.88 12.48 12.47
CA LEU A 46 -11.98 12.78 11.04
C LEU A 46 -13.24 13.57 10.73
N CYS A 47 -14.41 13.06 11.11
CA CYS A 47 -15.67 13.70 10.77
C CYS A 47 -15.79 15.07 11.43
N ASP A 48 -15.31 15.24 12.65
CA ASP A 48 -15.33 16.55 13.33
C ASP A 48 -14.38 17.54 12.65
N LYS A 49 -13.18 17.12 12.23
CA LYS A 49 -12.26 17.98 11.47
C LYS A 49 -12.80 18.34 10.09
N ILE A 50 -13.48 17.43 9.41
CA ILE A 50 -14.14 17.75 8.13
C ILE A 50 -15.23 18.81 8.35
N LYS A 51 -16.06 18.66 9.40
CA LYS A 51 -17.06 19.70 9.75
C LYS A 51 -16.38 21.04 10.03
N THR A 52 -15.27 21.06 10.75
CA THR A 52 -14.51 22.29 11.02
C THR A 52 -14.04 22.96 9.72
N ILE A 53 -13.48 22.20 8.77
CA ILE A 53 -13.11 22.74 7.44
C ILE A 53 -14.32 23.38 6.76
N ILE A 54 -15.47 22.70 6.76
CA ILE A 54 -16.69 23.21 6.12
C ILE A 54 -17.13 24.52 6.79
N VAL A 55 -17.20 24.54 8.12
CA VAL A 55 -17.61 25.72 8.91
C VAL A 55 -16.67 26.90 8.69
N GLN A 56 -15.37 26.66 8.57
CA GLN A 56 -14.38 27.72 8.38
C GLN A 56 -14.33 28.26 6.95
N LYS A 57 -14.39 27.37 5.94
CA LYS A 57 -14.20 27.77 4.53
C LYS A 57 -15.50 28.19 3.84
N LYS A 58 -16.67 27.68 4.24
CA LYS A 58 -17.95 28.04 3.62
C LYS A 58 -18.27 29.54 3.75
N PRO A 59 -18.05 30.20 4.90
CA PRO A 59 -18.23 31.66 4.98
C PRO A 59 -17.24 32.44 4.12
N GLN A 60 -16.03 31.92 3.91
CA GLN A 60 -15.01 32.60 3.11
C GLN A 60 -15.39 32.66 1.64
N ILE A 61 -15.90 31.55 1.08
CA ILE A 61 -16.35 31.54 -0.31
C ILE A 61 -17.63 32.35 -0.52
N LEU A 62 -18.51 32.41 0.50
CA LEU A 62 -19.78 33.14 0.43
C LEU A 62 -19.70 34.62 0.88
N ARG A 63 -18.51 35.13 1.20
CA ARG A 63 -18.33 36.46 1.83
C ARG A 63 -18.97 37.60 1.04
N HIS A 64 -18.89 37.55 -0.28
CA HIS A 64 -19.32 38.62 -1.19
C HIS A 64 -20.55 38.23 -2.02
N VAL A 65 -21.21 37.13 -1.66
CA VAL A 65 -22.43 36.64 -2.33
C VAL A 65 -23.65 37.27 -1.68
N ASP A 66 -24.66 37.64 -2.46
CA ASP A 66 -25.93 38.15 -1.94
C ASP A 66 -26.80 37.04 -1.30
N ASP A 67 -27.95 37.40 -0.74
CA ASP A 67 -28.85 36.42 -0.09
C ASP A 67 -29.41 35.39 -1.07
N THR A 68 -29.69 35.79 -2.31
CA THR A 68 -30.23 34.90 -3.35
C THR A 68 -29.20 33.84 -3.73
N GLY A 69 -27.95 34.26 -3.89
CA GLY A 69 -26.82 33.37 -4.14
C GLY A 69 -26.51 32.44 -2.98
N ARG A 70 -26.56 32.95 -1.73
CA ARG A 70 -26.40 32.11 -0.54
C ARG A 70 -27.47 31.02 -0.44
N ALA A 71 -28.73 31.37 -0.70
CA ALA A 71 -29.83 30.41 -0.71
C ALA A 71 -29.64 29.35 -1.81
N THR A 72 -29.26 29.77 -3.01
CA THR A 72 -28.97 28.88 -4.15
C THR A 72 -27.82 27.93 -3.83
N PHE A 73 -26.69 28.45 -3.33
CA PHE A 73 -25.55 27.65 -2.90
C PHE A 73 -25.91 26.62 -1.84
N ASN A 74 -26.69 27.01 -0.82
CA ASN A 74 -27.08 26.10 0.26
C ASN A 74 -27.96 24.95 -0.25
N ARG A 75 -28.90 25.23 -1.15
CA ARG A 75 -29.72 24.21 -1.80
C ARG A 75 -28.87 23.23 -2.62
N GLU A 76 -27.94 23.75 -3.41
CA GLU A 76 -27.02 22.90 -4.19
C GLU A 76 -26.12 22.07 -3.29
N TRP A 77 -25.53 22.68 -2.25
CA TRP A 77 -24.75 22.00 -1.23
C TRP A 77 -25.51 20.84 -0.60
N ASP A 78 -26.74 21.05 -0.14
CA ASP A 78 -27.52 19.99 0.50
C ASP A 78 -27.88 18.87 -0.47
N SER A 79 -28.14 19.19 -1.74
CA SER A 79 -28.43 18.21 -2.78
C SER A 79 -27.21 17.37 -3.19
N LYS A 80 -26.02 17.98 -3.28
CA LYS A 80 -24.82 17.33 -3.83
C LYS A 80 -23.83 16.80 -2.78
N ARG A 81 -23.84 17.31 -1.54
CA ARG A 81 -22.80 16.99 -0.54
C ARG A 81 -22.64 15.49 -0.27
N VAL A 82 -23.74 14.74 -0.20
CA VAL A 82 -23.69 13.30 0.12
C VAL A 82 -22.98 12.54 -1.00
N GLU A 83 -23.31 12.85 -2.25
CA GLU A 83 -22.65 12.27 -3.42
C GLU A 83 -21.17 12.65 -3.46
N PHE A 84 -20.85 13.93 -3.24
CA PHE A 84 -19.47 14.41 -3.16
C PHE A 84 -18.65 13.63 -2.12
N PHE A 85 -19.14 13.50 -0.89
CA PHE A 85 -18.43 12.76 0.16
C PHE A 85 -18.37 11.26 -0.10
N ASN A 86 -19.40 10.65 -0.69
CA ASN A 86 -19.36 9.24 -1.06
C ASN A 86 -18.24 8.98 -2.07
N ARG A 87 -18.18 9.76 -3.15
CA ARG A 87 -17.13 9.66 -4.17
C ARG A 87 -15.74 9.92 -3.59
N LEU A 88 -15.59 11.00 -2.81
CA LEU A 88 -14.31 11.34 -2.20
C LEU A 88 -13.78 10.24 -1.28
N PHE A 89 -14.61 9.67 -0.40
CA PHE A 89 -14.18 8.56 0.45
C PHE A 89 -13.90 7.30 -0.36
N GLU A 90 -14.69 7.04 -1.40
CA GLU A 90 -14.51 5.88 -2.27
C GLU A 90 -13.18 5.92 -3.02
N ASP A 91 -12.80 7.08 -3.56
CA ASP A 91 -11.52 7.31 -4.22
C ASP A 91 -10.33 7.03 -3.28
N GLU A 92 -10.49 7.37 -1.99
CA GLU A 92 -9.50 7.08 -0.95
C GLU A 92 -9.60 5.65 -0.39
N GLY A 93 -10.51 4.83 -0.91
CA GLY A 93 -10.67 3.43 -0.53
C GLY A 93 -11.47 3.18 0.75
N PHE A 94 -12.28 4.15 1.19
CA PHE A 94 -13.11 4.08 2.39
C PHE A 94 -14.60 4.18 2.07
N ILE A 95 -15.43 3.83 3.05
CA ILE A 95 -16.88 4.08 3.02
C ILE A 95 -17.13 5.42 3.71
N ASN A 96 -17.94 6.29 3.10
CA ASN A 96 -18.37 7.52 3.77
C ASN A 96 -19.25 7.20 4.98
N VAL A 97 -18.75 7.60 6.15
CA VAL A 97 -19.42 7.44 7.45
C VAL A 97 -19.78 8.78 8.11
N CYS A 98 -19.37 9.91 7.52
CA CYS A 98 -19.53 11.24 8.11
C CYS A 98 -20.83 11.90 7.68
N PHE A 99 -21.27 11.70 6.43
CA PHE A 99 -22.42 12.42 5.84
C PHE A 99 -23.37 11.47 5.08
N PRO A 100 -24.54 11.13 5.63
CA PRO A 100 -24.92 11.33 7.04
C PRO A 100 -24.01 10.52 7.97
N LYS A 101 -24.04 10.83 9.28
CA LYS A 101 -23.28 10.08 10.28
C LYS A 101 -23.78 8.63 10.32
N LYS A 102 -22.89 7.67 10.06
CA LYS A 102 -23.21 6.21 10.04
C LYS A 102 -22.48 5.40 11.10
N TYR A 103 -21.83 6.06 12.07
CA TYR A 103 -21.09 5.37 13.14
C TYR A 103 -21.67 5.65 14.52
N THR A 104 -21.59 4.65 15.39
CA THR A 104 -21.95 4.75 16.81
C THR A 104 -20.69 4.89 17.64
N LYS A 105 -20.72 5.79 18.63
CA LYS A 105 -19.62 6.01 19.55
C LYS A 105 -19.50 4.83 20.51
N ASN A 106 -18.31 4.21 20.54
CA ASN A 106 -17.93 3.23 21.55
C ASN A 106 -16.51 3.58 22.02
N PRO A 107 -16.35 4.33 23.12
CA PRO A 107 -15.05 4.86 23.53
C PRO A 107 -13.98 3.77 23.71
N SER A 108 -14.37 2.60 24.24
CA SER A 108 -13.45 1.49 24.47
C SER A 108 -12.92 0.89 23.16
N LEU A 109 -13.81 0.64 22.18
CA LEU A 109 -13.37 0.10 20.89
C LEU A 109 -12.70 1.16 20.02
N TYR A 110 -13.06 2.43 20.21
CA TYR A 110 -12.46 3.56 19.52
C TYR A 110 -10.97 3.70 19.81
N GLU A 111 -10.59 3.61 21.09
CA GLU A 111 -9.19 3.66 21.50
C GLU A 111 -8.37 2.54 20.85
N ILE A 112 -8.90 1.31 20.86
CA ILE A 112 -8.25 0.16 20.24
C ILE A 112 -8.15 0.35 18.72
N LYS A 113 -9.19 0.88 18.07
CA LYS A 113 -9.17 1.18 16.63
C LYS A 113 -8.12 2.23 16.27
N SER A 114 -7.95 3.25 17.11
CA SER A 114 -6.90 4.25 16.96
C SER A 114 -5.50 3.61 17.03
N LYS A 115 -5.24 2.80 18.05
CA LYS A 115 -3.96 2.06 18.20
C LYS A 115 -3.73 1.11 17.02
N HIS A 116 -4.77 0.43 16.55
CA HIS A 116 -4.70 -0.48 15.42
C HIS A 116 -4.27 0.22 14.13
N ILE A 117 -4.86 1.38 13.82
CA ILE A 117 -4.51 2.17 12.65
C ILE A 117 -3.06 2.67 12.76
N GLN A 118 -2.64 3.11 13.95
CA GLN A 118 -1.26 3.53 14.18
C GLN A 118 -0.27 2.37 13.98
N PHE A 119 -0.57 1.20 14.52
CA PHE A 119 0.22 -0.01 14.29
C PHE A 119 0.35 -0.31 12.80
N CYS A 120 -0.74 -0.24 12.02
CA CYS A 120 -0.66 -0.53 10.60
C CYS A 120 0.25 0.43 9.84
N LYS A 121 0.19 1.72 10.16
CA LYS A 121 1.10 2.72 9.58
C LYS A 121 2.56 2.43 9.94
N GLU A 122 2.82 2.17 11.21
CA GLU A 122 4.18 1.87 11.69
C GLU A 122 4.71 0.55 11.12
N ARG A 123 3.85 -0.46 11.02
CA ARG A 123 4.16 -1.75 10.40
C ARG A 123 4.59 -1.55 8.95
N ASP A 124 3.82 -0.81 8.16
CA ASP A 124 4.12 -0.61 6.74
C ASP A 124 5.49 0.08 6.56
N VAL A 125 5.79 1.09 7.38
CA VAL A 125 7.10 1.76 7.39
C VAL A 125 8.23 0.80 7.79
N ARG A 126 8.07 0.07 8.91
CA ARG A 126 9.10 -0.87 9.40
C ARG A 126 9.32 -2.02 8.42
N LYS A 127 8.25 -2.55 7.84
CA LYS A 127 8.31 -3.62 6.84
C LYS A 127 9.05 -3.16 5.59
N ALA A 128 8.71 -1.98 5.05
CA ALA A 128 9.41 -1.40 3.91
C ALA A 128 10.91 -1.17 4.19
N ALA A 129 11.27 -0.76 5.41
CA ALA A 129 12.67 -0.58 5.80
C ALA A 129 13.44 -1.92 5.82
N VAL A 130 12.83 -3.00 6.31
CA VAL A 130 13.44 -4.35 6.27
C VAL A 130 13.54 -4.87 4.84
N GLU A 131 12.52 -4.66 4.01
CA GLU A 131 12.54 -5.09 2.60
C GLU A 131 13.59 -4.32 1.78
N ALA A 132 13.80 -3.03 2.06
CA ALA A 132 14.80 -2.21 1.40
C ALA A 132 16.24 -2.57 1.80
N ASN A 133 16.45 -3.07 3.03
CA ASN A 133 17.74 -3.54 3.51
C ASN A 133 17.57 -4.94 4.17
N PRO A 134 17.52 -6.01 3.35
CA PRO A 134 17.12 -7.35 3.77
C PRO A 134 18.18 -8.05 4.62
N VAL A 135 18.34 -7.59 5.86
CA VAL A 135 19.26 -8.15 6.85
C VAL A 135 18.48 -9.06 7.80
N PHE A 136 18.93 -10.31 7.94
CA PHE A 136 18.29 -11.30 8.81
C PHE A 136 18.01 -10.78 10.23
N SER A 137 18.99 -10.14 10.86
CA SER A 137 18.85 -9.60 12.22
C SER A 137 17.77 -8.52 12.32
N GLU A 138 17.62 -7.67 11.30
CA GLU A 138 16.58 -6.64 11.27
C GLU A 138 15.19 -7.25 11.05
N CYS A 139 15.07 -8.29 10.22
CA CYS A 139 13.83 -9.06 10.11
C CYS A 139 13.42 -9.71 11.44
N VAL A 140 14.38 -10.32 12.16
CA VAL A 140 14.11 -10.93 13.46
C VAL A 140 13.64 -9.87 14.47
N LYS A 141 14.27 -8.69 14.50
CA LYS A 141 13.83 -7.57 15.34
C LYS A 141 12.40 -7.12 14.98
N TYR A 142 12.10 -6.99 13.70
CA TYR A 142 10.75 -6.69 13.22
C TYR A 142 9.73 -7.73 13.66
N ASN A 143 10.00 -9.03 13.48
CA ASN A 143 9.10 -10.10 13.91
C ASN A 143 8.91 -10.13 15.43
N LYS A 144 9.95 -9.81 16.20
CA LYS A 144 9.85 -9.64 17.66
C LYS A 144 8.91 -8.49 18.03
N TRP A 145 9.02 -7.35 17.34
CA TRP A 145 8.10 -6.23 17.51
C TRP A 145 6.66 -6.64 17.19
N ILE A 146 6.41 -7.32 16.07
CA ILE A 146 5.08 -7.85 15.72
C ILE A 146 4.50 -8.74 16.83
N ASN A 147 5.30 -9.64 17.41
CA ASN A 147 4.84 -10.51 18.49
C ASN A 147 4.45 -9.72 19.75
N THR A 148 5.25 -8.71 20.11
CA THR A 148 4.94 -7.80 21.23
C THR A 148 3.62 -7.08 21.00
N GLU A 149 3.47 -6.43 19.85
CA GLU A 149 2.25 -5.70 19.48
C GLU A 149 1.02 -6.60 19.42
N THR A 150 1.13 -7.79 18.84
CA THR A 150 0.06 -8.79 18.80
C THR A 150 -0.41 -9.15 20.21
N THR A 151 0.54 -9.34 21.13
CA THR A 151 0.26 -9.72 22.52
C THR A 151 -0.43 -8.59 23.27
N LEU A 152 0.06 -7.35 23.12
CA LEU A 152 -0.54 -6.16 23.73
C LEU A 152 -1.98 -5.97 23.25
N LEU A 153 -2.20 -5.97 21.94
CA LEU A 153 -3.53 -5.82 21.36
C LEU A 153 -4.49 -6.94 21.80
N THR A 154 -4.04 -8.20 21.75
CA THR A 154 -4.88 -9.34 22.14
C THR A 154 -5.34 -9.20 23.59
N ARG A 155 -4.44 -8.80 24.50
CA ARG A 155 -4.80 -8.56 25.91
C ARG A 155 -5.79 -7.41 26.05
N GLU A 156 -5.60 -6.30 25.33
CA GLU A 156 -6.55 -5.17 25.36
C GLU A 156 -7.94 -5.59 24.85
N ILE A 157 -8.00 -6.30 23.72
CA ILE A 157 -9.27 -6.78 23.16
C ILE A 157 -9.96 -7.76 24.11
N LEU A 158 -9.25 -8.74 24.68
CA LEU A 158 -9.84 -9.71 25.61
C LEU A 158 -10.47 -9.04 26.83
N LYS A 159 -9.84 -7.98 27.37
CA LYS A 159 -10.40 -7.16 28.46
C LYS A 159 -11.70 -6.44 28.07
N LYS A 160 -11.92 -6.18 26.78
CA LYS A 160 -13.15 -5.54 26.28
C LYS A 160 -14.19 -6.55 25.82
N VAL A 161 -13.77 -7.70 25.29
CA VAL A 161 -14.68 -8.79 24.91
C VAL A 161 -15.38 -9.41 26.12
N SER A 162 -14.79 -9.35 27.32
CA SER A 162 -15.53 -9.70 28.54
C SER A 162 -16.75 -8.79 28.80
N VAL A 163 -16.80 -7.60 28.17
CA VAL A 163 -17.86 -6.60 28.29
C VAL A 163 -18.68 -6.46 26.99
N SER A 164 -18.28 -7.11 25.89
CA SER A 164 -18.91 -6.97 24.57
C SER A 164 -18.71 -8.24 23.74
N SER A 165 -19.65 -8.61 22.87
CA SER A 165 -19.46 -9.79 22.03
C SER A 165 -18.27 -9.62 21.06
N LEU A 166 -17.59 -10.72 20.76
CA LEU A 166 -16.55 -10.77 19.72
C LEU A 166 -17.08 -10.27 18.37
N GLN A 167 -18.36 -10.53 18.07
CA GLN A 167 -19.00 -10.07 16.84
C GLN A 167 -19.10 -8.54 16.78
N THR A 168 -19.43 -7.90 17.89
CA THR A 168 -19.44 -6.43 17.99
C THR A 168 -18.05 -5.87 17.77
N VAL A 169 -17.01 -6.50 18.34
CA VAL A 169 -15.62 -6.11 18.08
C VAL A 169 -15.32 -6.23 16.60
N LYS A 170 -15.51 -7.40 15.98
CA LYS A 170 -15.21 -7.61 14.55
C LYS A 170 -15.86 -6.55 13.67
N LYS A 171 -17.17 -6.34 13.83
CA LYS A 171 -17.96 -5.37 13.06
C LYS A 171 -17.43 -3.93 13.20
N TYR A 172 -16.94 -3.56 14.38
CA TYR A 172 -16.38 -2.22 14.64
C TYR A 172 -15.12 -1.93 13.81
N PHE A 173 -14.36 -2.98 13.49
CA PHE A 173 -13.16 -2.93 12.66
C PHE A 173 -13.47 -3.19 11.17
N SER A 174 -14.70 -3.00 10.73
CA SER A 174 -15.02 -3.06 9.29
C SER A 174 -14.18 -2.11 8.45
N THR A 175 -13.83 -2.59 7.25
CA THR A 175 -13.11 -1.86 6.21
C THR A 175 -13.83 -2.10 4.88
N LYS A 176 -13.42 -1.38 3.81
CA LYS A 176 -13.97 -1.64 2.47
C LYS A 176 -13.71 -3.08 2.01
N ALA A 177 -12.54 -3.64 2.34
CA ALA A 177 -12.19 -5.03 2.00
C ALA A 177 -12.89 -6.07 2.89
N HIS A 178 -13.22 -5.70 4.13
CA HIS A 178 -13.89 -6.57 5.10
C HIS A 178 -15.14 -5.86 5.66
N PRO A 179 -16.23 -5.76 4.88
CA PRO A 179 -17.43 -5.02 5.29
C PRO A 179 -18.12 -5.65 6.51
N GLU A 180 -18.06 -6.98 6.65
CA GLU A 180 -18.57 -7.71 7.82
C GLU A 180 -17.72 -7.52 9.09
N GLY A 181 -16.58 -6.82 8.97
CA GLY A 181 -15.61 -6.72 10.04
C GLY A 181 -14.53 -7.80 9.99
N HIS A 182 -13.50 -7.59 10.78
CA HIS A 182 -12.40 -8.54 10.94
C HIS A 182 -11.90 -8.52 12.38
N TYR A 183 -11.17 -9.55 12.79
CA TYR A 183 -10.55 -9.58 14.11
C TYR A 183 -9.12 -9.00 13.99
N PRO A 184 -8.84 -7.82 14.56
CA PRO A 184 -7.56 -7.14 14.32
C PRO A 184 -6.31 -7.97 14.63
N PRO A 185 -6.26 -8.82 15.69
CA PRO A 185 -5.09 -9.66 15.95
C PRO A 185 -4.68 -10.58 14.81
N ASP A 186 -5.61 -10.97 13.92
CA ASP A 186 -5.29 -11.81 12.76
C ASP A 186 -4.36 -11.06 11.80
N ILE A 187 -4.63 -9.77 11.57
CA ILE A 187 -3.77 -8.90 10.75
C ILE A 187 -2.34 -8.85 11.33
N TYR A 188 -2.19 -8.76 12.65
CA TYR A 188 -0.88 -8.65 13.29
C TYR A 188 -0.09 -9.94 13.10
N ARG A 189 -0.73 -11.09 13.31
CA ARG A 189 -0.10 -12.41 13.15
C ARG A 189 0.40 -12.63 11.72
N HIS A 190 -0.38 -12.19 10.73
CA HIS A 190 -0.02 -12.25 9.31
C HIS A 190 0.95 -11.16 8.85
N SER A 191 1.33 -10.23 9.73
CA SER A 191 2.28 -9.16 9.41
C SER A 191 3.74 -9.58 9.54
N LYS A 192 4.03 -10.78 10.06
CA LYS A 192 5.40 -11.29 10.18
C LYS A 192 6.02 -11.53 8.81
N LEU A 193 7.32 -11.27 8.71
CA LEU A 193 8.14 -11.60 7.55
C LEU A 193 8.72 -13.01 7.70
N ASP A 194 8.88 -13.70 6.58
CA ASP A 194 9.66 -14.94 6.54
C ASP A 194 11.16 -14.58 6.50
N CYS A 195 11.79 -14.54 7.67
CA CYS A 195 13.20 -14.17 7.77
C CYS A 195 14.15 -15.17 7.11
N THR A 196 13.70 -16.39 6.81
CA THR A 196 14.57 -17.38 6.13
C THR A 196 14.97 -16.91 4.74
N GLN A 197 14.17 -16.03 4.12
CA GLN A 197 14.47 -15.40 2.83
C GLN A 197 15.59 -14.36 2.92
N TYR A 198 15.94 -13.94 4.13
CA TYR A 198 17.02 -12.99 4.42
C TYR A 198 18.22 -13.65 5.09
N ASN A 199 18.16 -14.96 5.34
CA ASN A 199 19.36 -15.74 5.59
C ASN A 199 20.14 -15.76 4.27
N SER A 200 21.36 -15.21 4.26
CA SER A 200 22.27 -15.41 3.14
C SER A 200 22.35 -16.90 2.79
N PRO A 201 22.29 -17.24 1.50
CA PRO A 201 23.53 -17.71 0.90
C PRO A 201 23.70 -17.13 -0.51
N THR A 202 24.72 -16.30 -0.74
CA THR A 202 25.14 -15.96 -2.11
C THR A 202 26.62 -16.21 -2.31
N ARG A 203 26.96 -17.50 -2.43
CA ARG A 203 28.07 -17.95 -3.28
C ARG A 203 27.62 -18.26 -4.71
N SER A 204 26.31 -18.25 -5.02
CA SER A 204 25.82 -18.72 -6.33
C SER A 204 25.04 -17.73 -7.19
N HIS A 205 24.26 -16.76 -6.69
CA HIS A 205 23.55 -15.82 -7.58
C HIS A 205 23.39 -14.40 -7.01
N PRO A 206 24.30 -13.47 -7.30
CA PRO A 206 24.10 -12.07 -6.97
C PRO A 206 23.06 -11.47 -7.92
N LYS A 207 21.88 -11.12 -7.39
CA LYS A 207 20.96 -10.13 -8.00
C LYS A 207 21.43 -8.70 -7.68
N ILE A 208 22.73 -8.47 -7.74
CA ILE A 208 23.33 -7.14 -7.64
C ILE A 208 23.87 -6.84 -9.04
N PRO A 209 23.54 -5.70 -9.67
CA PRO A 209 24.24 -5.26 -10.87
C PRO A 209 25.73 -5.15 -10.53
N VAL A 210 26.52 -6.06 -11.09
CA VAL A 210 27.97 -6.06 -10.92
C VAL A 210 28.49 -4.73 -11.43
N LYS A 211 29.11 -3.94 -10.55
CA LYS A 211 29.80 -2.70 -10.90
C LYS A 211 30.84 -3.08 -11.96
N LYS A 212 30.73 -2.54 -13.18
CA LYS A 212 31.68 -2.81 -14.27
C LYS A 212 33.10 -2.54 -13.77
N ALA A 213 33.95 -3.57 -13.82
CA ALA A 213 35.37 -3.41 -13.58
C ALA A 213 35.97 -2.45 -14.64
N PRO A 214 37.02 -1.69 -14.30
CA PRO A 214 37.71 -0.84 -15.27
C PRO A 214 38.22 -1.71 -16.42
N THR A 215 38.00 -1.27 -17.65
CA THR A 215 38.50 -1.94 -18.85
C THR A 215 40.02 -1.74 -18.92
N ASP A 216 40.79 -2.68 -18.37
CA ASP A 216 42.21 -2.75 -18.65
C ASP A 216 42.41 -3.09 -20.13
N LYS A 217 43.14 -2.22 -20.81
CA LYS A 217 43.43 -2.33 -22.23
C LYS A 217 44.25 -3.58 -22.49
N LEU A 218 43.81 -4.35 -23.49
CA LEU A 218 44.52 -5.50 -24.06
C LEU A 218 45.98 -5.12 -24.39
N GLN A 219 46.92 -5.87 -23.80
CA GLN A 219 48.28 -5.93 -24.31
C GLN A 219 48.30 -6.87 -25.54
N PRO A 220 48.84 -6.46 -26.69
CA PRO A 220 48.91 -7.32 -27.88
C PRO A 220 49.81 -8.54 -27.65
N SER A 221 49.35 -9.69 -28.12
CA SER A 221 50.10 -10.96 -28.16
C SER A 221 51.27 -10.86 -29.13
N VAL A 222 52.47 -11.24 -28.69
CA VAL A 222 53.67 -11.37 -29.55
C VAL A 222 53.57 -12.70 -30.31
N GLU A 223 53.71 -12.64 -31.64
CA GLU A 223 53.69 -13.79 -32.55
C GLU A 223 54.85 -14.79 -32.31
N PRO A 224 54.63 -16.11 -32.52
CA PRO A 224 55.69 -17.11 -32.46
C PRO A 224 56.49 -17.17 -33.77
N LYS A 225 57.82 -17.16 -33.68
CA LYS A 225 58.73 -17.39 -34.82
C LYS A 225 58.84 -18.88 -35.17
N ASN A 226 58.67 -19.19 -36.46
CA ASN A 226 58.83 -20.51 -37.09
C ASN A 226 60.26 -21.07 -37.00
N ILE A 227 60.39 -22.40 -36.79
CA ILE A 227 61.50 -23.23 -37.31
C ILE A 227 60.93 -24.61 -37.75
N PRO A 228 61.31 -25.17 -38.93
CA PRO A 228 60.71 -26.37 -39.54
C PRO A 228 61.58 -27.66 -39.50
N GLY A 229 60.95 -28.83 -39.72
CA GLY A 229 61.57 -30.15 -40.03
C GLY A 229 61.45 -31.15 -38.87
N SER A 230 60.94 -32.38 -39.02
CA SER A 230 61.29 -33.41 -40.00
C SER A 230 60.29 -34.59 -39.98
N GLN A 231 60.22 -35.33 -41.09
CA GLN A 231 59.35 -36.48 -41.38
C GLN A 231 59.77 -37.77 -40.65
N GLY A 232 58.81 -38.69 -40.42
CA GLY A 232 59.12 -40.04 -39.94
C GLY A 232 57.94 -41.03 -39.83
N ARG A 233 57.47 -41.53 -40.99
CA ARG A 233 56.98 -42.89 -41.33
C ARG A 233 55.72 -43.52 -40.68
N ASP A 234 55.04 -44.23 -41.59
CA ASP A 234 53.79 -44.99 -41.51
C ASP A 234 53.85 -46.29 -40.68
N GLY A 235 52.68 -46.71 -40.17
CA GLY A 235 52.44 -48.04 -39.60
C GLY A 235 50.93 -48.32 -39.44
N SER A 236 50.45 -49.39 -40.08
CA SER A 236 49.06 -49.74 -40.43
C SER A 236 48.15 -50.32 -39.33
N SER A 237 46.85 -49.96 -39.39
CA SER A 237 45.56 -50.73 -39.27
C SER A 237 45.32 -51.79 -38.13
N PRO A 238 44.10 -52.40 -37.97
CA PRO A 238 43.11 -52.07 -36.91
C PRO A 238 42.57 -53.30 -36.12
N THR A 239 41.43 -53.10 -35.41
CA THR A 239 40.55 -54.06 -34.66
C THR A 239 41.06 -54.49 -33.26
N ASP A 240 40.23 -54.64 -32.21
CA ASP A 240 38.85 -55.13 -32.17
C ASP A 240 38.05 -54.67 -30.93
N LYS A 241 36.74 -54.93 -31.04
CA LYS A 241 35.59 -54.77 -30.12
C LYS A 241 35.86 -54.92 -28.62
N ASP A 242 35.11 -54.17 -27.81
CA ASP A 242 34.18 -54.84 -26.89
C ASP A 242 32.90 -54.04 -26.60
N SER A 243 31.83 -54.81 -26.38
CA SER A 243 30.42 -54.44 -26.43
C SER A 243 29.81 -54.41 -25.02
N GLY A 244 28.87 -53.49 -24.76
CA GLY A 244 28.17 -53.46 -23.47
C GLY A 244 27.04 -52.45 -23.35
N ASN A 245 25.92 -52.75 -24.01
CA ASN A 245 24.50 -52.44 -23.70
C ASN A 245 24.18 -51.70 -22.37
N ALA A 246 23.16 -50.85 -22.21
CA ALA A 246 21.98 -50.58 -23.01
C ALA A 246 21.19 -49.34 -22.53
N ASN A 247 20.55 -48.68 -23.50
CA ASN A 247 19.15 -48.21 -23.52
C ASN A 247 18.64 -46.97 -22.73
N LYS A 248 18.28 -45.98 -23.56
CA LYS A 248 16.93 -45.38 -23.77
C LYS A 248 16.66 -43.95 -23.26
N LYS A 249 16.58 -43.07 -24.28
CA LYS A 249 15.54 -42.06 -24.59
C LYS A 249 15.03 -41.17 -23.46
N VAL A 250 15.29 -39.86 -23.60
CA VAL A 250 14.35 -38.81 -23.19
C VAL A 250 14.28 -37.73 -24.26
N GLN A 251 13.11 -37.59 -24.87
CA GLN A 251 12.51 -36.31 -25.27
C GLN A 251 11.02 -36.57 -25.53
N ASN A 252 10.13 -36.12 -24.64
CA ASN A 252 9.37 -34.88 -24.87
C ASN A 252 8.20 -34.71 -23.90
N LYS A 253 8.13 -33.46 -23.42
CA LYS A 253 6.95 -32.62 -23.16
C LYS A 253 5.88 -33.00 -22.13
N VAL A 254 5.82 -32.13 -21.12
CA VAL A 254 4.67 -31.32 -20.67
C VAL A 254 3.41 -32.07 -20.24
N ASN A 255 3.05 -31.94 -18.95
CA ASN A 255 1.76 -31.34 -18.62
C ASN A 255 1.68 -30.77 -17.20
N ILE A 256 0.96 -29.66 -17.15
CA ILE A 256 0.57 -28.83 -16.02
C ILE A 256 -0.53 -29.54 -15.24
N VAL A 257 -0.50 -29.47 -13.91
CA VAL A 257 -1.66 -29.73 -13.05
C VAL A 257 -1.77 -28.64 -11.99
N TYR A 258 -2.85 -27.87 -12.07
CA TYR A 258 -3.43 -27.11 -10.96
C TYR A 258 -4.14 -28.09 -10.04
N ASN A 259 -3.99 -27.96 -8.72
CA ASN A 259 -4.89 -28.61 -7.76
C ASN A 259 -5.52 -27.57 -6.85
N LEU A 260 -6.84 -27.74 -6.70
CA LEU A 260 -7.77 -27.12 -5.76
C LEU A 260 -7.39 -27.39 -4.31
#